data_AF-A0A1Q2CK10-F1
#
_entry.id   AF-A0A1Q2CK10-F1
#
_cell.length_a   1.000
_cell.length_b   1.000
_cell.length_c   1.000
_cell.angle_alpha   90.00
_cell.angle_beta   90.00
_cell.angle_gamma   90.00
#
_symmetry.space_group_name_H-M   'P 1'
#
loop_
_entity.id
_entity.type
_entity.pdbx_description
1 polymer ?
#
loop_
_entity_poly.entity_id
_entity_poly.type
_entity_poly.pdbx_seq_one_letter_code
_entity_poly.pdbx_strand_id
1 'polypeptide(L)'
;MPPASAAAVAAERAPTFEDLLENRSKQLQATAAQVDQVRFQSLLAKHEKRERKVASDIEAELTRLKDLSRFTWPTKGGVASGFGMRKHPILGSMRLHNGADIGGACGNPIYATQSGTVTRANFSRSAGNNVRIDHGRIKGKNVETSYLHMSKYAVSAGQSVTKGDVIGYVGTTGLSTACHLHLALYENGKGADPVPYLVKD
;
A
#
# COMPACT_ATOMS: atom_id res chain seq x y z
N MET A 1 -60.54 -62.72 46.06
CA MET A 1 -60.26 -62.15 44.72
C MET A 1 -60.43 -60.63 44.80
N PRO A 2 -59.62 -59.84 44.07
CA PRO A 2 -58.67 -58.84 44.58
C PRO A 2 -59.23 -57.40 44.77
N PRO A 3 -58.44 -56.46 45.32
CA PRO A 3 -58.89 -55.16 45.81
C PRO A 3 -58.85 -54.06 44.74
N ALA A 4 -59.76 -53.09 44.83
CA ALA A 4 -59.62 -51.82 44.12
C ALA A 4 -58.88 -50.82 45.02
N SER A 5 -57.58 -50.68 44.75
CA SER A 5 -56.73 -49.61 45.27
C SER A 5 -57.22 -48.28 44.70
N ALA A 6 -57.77 -47.40 45.56
CA ALA A 6 -58.02 -46.02 45.23
C ALA A 6 -56.74 -45.22 45.53
N ALA A 7 -55.97 -44.93 44.48
CA ALA A 7 -54.87 -43.98 44.56
C ALA A 7 -55.44 -42.59 44.94
N ALA A 8 -55.08 -42.10 46.12
CA ALA A 8 -55.38 -40.74 46.52
C ALA A 8 -54.61 -39.77 45.61
N VAL A 9 -55.33 -39.08 44.73
CA VAL A 9 -54.80 -37.93 44.00
C VAL A 9 -54.70 -36.80 45.01
N ALA A 10 -53.48 -36.52 45.49
CA ALA A 10 -53.24 -35.37 46.35
C ALA A 10 -53.59 -34.10 45.58
N ALA A 11 -54.61 -33.36 46.05
CA ALA A 11 -54.94 -32.05 45.50
C ALA A 11 -53.87 -31.04 45.92
N GLU A 12 -53.14 -30.48 44.97
CA GLU A 12 -52.17 -29.42 45.22
C GLU A 12 -52.88 -28.20 45.86
N ARG A 13 -52.34 -27.73 46.99
CA ARG A 13 -52.83 -26.53 47.68
C ARG A 13 -52.48 -25.29 46.86
N ALA A 14 -53.42 -24.35 46.75
CA ALA A 14 -53.17 -23.06 46.11
C ALA A 14 -51.99 -22.31 46.80
N PRO A 15 -51.10 -21.66 46.03
CA PRO A 15 -49.94 -20.97 46.59
C PRO A 15 -50.36 -19.81 47.50
N THR A 16 -49.63 -19.64 48.60
CA THR A 16 -49.82 -18.52 49.54
C THR A 16 -49.20 -17.24 48.99
N PHE A 17 -49.51 -16.10 49.61
CA PHE A 17 -48.89 -14.82 49.28
C PHE A 17 -47.35 -14.85 49.45
N GLU A 18 -46.86 -15.56 50.46
CA GLU A 18 -45.42 -15.73 50.73
C GLU A 18 -44.75 -16.56 49.62
N ASP A 19 -45.38 -17.65 49.18
CA ASP A 19 -44.91 -18.46 48.04
C ASP A 19 -44.81 -17.61 46.76
N LEU A 20 -45.79 -16.73 46.53
CA LEU A 20 -45.82 -15.83 45.38
C LEU A 20 -44.70 -14.77 45.45
N LEU A 21 -44.44 -14.21 46.63
CA LEU A 21 -43.35 -13.25 46.84
C LEU A 21 -41.97 -13.88 46.63
N GLU A 22 -41.74 -15.07 47.18
CA GLU A 22 -40.47 -15.78 47.01
C GLU A 22 -40.23 -16.15 45.54
N ASN A 23 -41.26 -16.65 44.85
CA ASN A 23 -41.19 -16.94 43.42
C ASN A 23 -40.89 -15.68 42.59
N ARG A 24 -41.54 -14.54 42.91
CA ARG A 24 -41.28 -13.28 42.23
C ARG A 24 -39.85 -12.79 42.46
N SER A 25 -39.34 -12.89 43.67
CA SER A 25 -37.96 -12.53 44.03
C SER A 25 -36.94 -13.36 43.24
N LYS A 26 -37.11 -14.69 43.21
CA LYS A 26 -36.26 -15.61 42.43
C LYS A 26 -36.29 -15.29 40.93
N GLN A 27 -37.48 -15.01 40.39
CA GLN A 27 -37.63 -14.60 39.00
C GLN A 27 -36.88 -13.30 38.70
N LEU A 28 -37.01 -12.28 39.54
CA LEU A 28 -36.32 -10.99 39.35
C LEU A 28 -34.80 -11.15 39.41
N GLN A 29 -34.29 -11.95 40.36
CA GLN A 29 -32.85 -12.25 40.45
C GLN A 29 -32.34 -12.98 39.20
N ALA A 30 -33.09 -13.99 38.71
CA ALA A 30 -32.74 -14.70 37.49
C ALA A 30 -32.77 -13.79 36.25
N THR A 31 -33.78 -12.92 36.14
CA THR A 31 -33.88 -11.93 35.06
C THR A 31 -32.71 -10.93 35.11
N ALA A 32 -32.33 -10.43 36.28
CA ALA A 32 -31.20 -9.52 36.43
C ALA A 32 -29.89 -10.17 35.96
N ALA A 33 -29.63 -11.41 36.39
CA ALA A 33 -28.44 -12.16 35.95
C ALA A 33 -28.43 -12.39 34.43
N GLN A 34 -29.58 -12.68 33.81
CA GLN A 34 -29.69 -12.83 32.35
C GLN A 34 -29.40 -11.50 31.62
N VAL A 35 -29.91 -10.38 32.12
CA VAL A 35 -29.65 -9.04 31.54
C VAL A 35 -28.16 -8.72 31.59
N ASP A 36 -27.50 -8.98 32.71
CA ASP A 36 -26.05 -8.76 32.85
C ASP A 36 -25.25 -9.64 31.90
N GLN A 37 -25.64 -10.92 31.74
CA GLN A 37 -25.01 -11.83 30.79
C GLN A 37 -25.17 -11.34 29.35
N VAL A 38 -26.38 -10.94 28.93
CA VAL A 38 -26.64 -10.43 27.57
C VAL A 38 -25.88 -9.13 27.33
N ARG A 39 -25.83 -8.24 28.32
CA ARG A 39 -25.07 -6.99 28.24
C ARG A 39 -23.58 -7.26 28.04
N PHE A 40 -23.01 -8.19 28.83
CA PHE A 40 -21.62 -8.58 28.71
C PHE A 40 -21.31 -9.20 27.34
N GLN A 41 -22.14 -10.12 26.86
CA GLN A 41 -21.98 -10.73 25.54
C GLN A 41 -22.08 -9.70 24.41
N SER A 42 -23.00 -8.73 24.53
CA SER A 42 -23.11 -7.63 23.56
C SER A 42 -21.86 -6.74 23.54
N LEU A 43 -21.28 -6.46 24.71
CA LEU A 43 -20.03 -5.68 24.81
C LEU A 43 -18.85 -6.42 24.19
N LEU A 44 -18.72 -7.73 24.46
CA LEU A 44 -17.69 -8.57 23.84
C LEU A 44 -17.83 -8.59 22.32
N ALA A 45 -19.03 -8.86 21.80
CA ALA A 45 -19.28 -8.89 20.36
C ALA A 45 -18.98 -7.53 19.69
N LYS A 46 -19.29 -6.41 20.37
CA LYS A 46 -18.93 -5.05 19.89
C LYS A 46 -17.42 -4.85 19.87
N HIS A 47 -16.72 -5.29 20.91
CA HIS A 47 -15.26 -5.19 21.00
C HIS A 47 -14.58 -5.98 19.90
N GLU A 48 -14.94 -7.26 19.74
CA GLU A 48 -14.41 -8.14 18.70
C GLU A 48 -14.64 -7.55 17.29
N LYS A 49 -15.83 -7.00 17.04
CA LYS A 49 -16.12 -6.36 15.75
C LYS A 49 -15.20 -5.17 15.49
N ARG A 50 -14.94 -4.35 16.52
CA ARG A 50 -14.04 -3.20 16.40
C ARG A 50 -12.59 -3.65 16.17
N GLU A 51 -12.12 -4.65 16.91
CA GLU A 51 -10.78 -5.20 16.75
C GLU A 51 -10.57 -5.81 15.37
N ARG A 52 -11.54 -6.60 14.87
CA ARG A 52 -11.50 -7.14 13.50
C ARG A 52 -11.43 -6.04 12.44
N LYS A 53 -12.21 -4.97 12.61
CA LYS A 53 -12.16 -3.83 11.69
C LYS A 53 -10.78 -3.16 11.72
N VAL A 54 -10.25 -2.88 12.91
CA VAL A 54 -8.92 -2.27 13.05
C VAL A 54 -7.83 -3.15 12.45
N ALA A 55 -7.87 -4.46 12.71
CA ALA A 55 -6.92 -5.41 12.14
C ALA A 55 -6.98 -5.42 10.60
N SER A 56 -8.19 -5.43 10.02
CA SER A 56 -8.39 -5.35 8.57
C SER A 56 -7.89 -4.02 7.99
N ASP A 57 -8.14 -2.90 8.65
CA ASP A 57 -7.66 -1.58 8.23
C ASP A 57 -6.12 -1.52 8.26
N ILE A 58 -5.48 -2.11 9.27
CA ILE A 58 -4.01 -2.23 9.37
C ILE A 58 -3.46 -3.10 8.24
N GLU A 59 -4.06 -4.26 7.97
CA GLU A 59 -3.62 -5.16 6.91
C GLU A 59 -3.72 -4.51 5.52
N ALA A 60 -4.79 -3.76 5.27
CA ALA A 60 -4.96 -2.99 4.04
C ALA A 60 -3.87 -1.93 3.89
N GLU A 61 -3.55 -1.17 4.95
CA GLU A 61 -2.50 -0.16 4.89
C GLU A 61 -1.10 -0.80 4.75
N LEU A 62 -0.83 -1.92 5.42
CA LEU A 62 0.43 -2.66 5.23
C LEU A 62 0.60 -3.12 3.78
N THR A 63 -0.48 -3.60 3.16
CA THR A 63 -0.49 -4.01 1.75
C THR A 63 -0.23 -2.80 0.84
N ARG A 64 -0.90 -1.67 1.09
CA ARG A 64 -0.67 -0.41 0.35
C ARG A 64 0.77 0.08 0.46
N LEU A 65 1.33 0.10 1.67
CA LEU A 65 2.71 0.55 1.93
C LEU A 65 3.75 -0.36 1.27
N LYS A 66 3.51 -1.68 1.23
CA LYS A 66 4.35 -2.63 0.49
C LYS A 66 4.34 -2.32 -0.99
N ASP A 67 3.17 -2.11 -1.59
CA ASP A 67 3.05 -1.79 -3.02
C ASP A 67 3.73 -0.46 -3.39
N LEU A 68 3.55 0.57 -2.56
CA LEU A 68 4.21 1.88 -2.75
C LEU A 68 5.74 1.77 -2.73
N SER A 69 6.29 0.81 -1.98
CA SER A 69 7.73 0.62 -1.87
C SER A 69 8.36 -0.20 -2.99
N ARG A 70 7.56 -0.84 -3.86
CA ARG A 70 8.05 -1.69 -4.95
C ARG A 70 7.91 -0.97 -6.28
N PHE A 71 9.04 -0.54 -6.84
CA PHE A 71 9.08 0.19 -8.10
C PHE A 71 9.22 -0.83 -9.23
N THR A 72 8.39 -0.71 -10.26
CA THR A 72 8.48 -1.60 -11.43
C THR A 72 9.70 -1.24 -12.29
N TRP A 73 10.18 -2.20 -13.06
CA TRP A 73 11.28 -2.02 -13.98
C TRP A 73 10.89 -1.05 -15.12
N PRO A 74 11.65 0.02 -15.39
CA PRO A 74 11.18 1.14 -16.22
C PRO A 74 11.25 0.90 -17.72
N THR A 75 12.08 -0.02 -18.21
CA THR A 75 12.20 -0.29 -19.65
C THR A 75 12.90 -1.63 -19.91
N LYS A 76 12.76 -2.20 -21.11
CA LYS A 76 13.45 -3.44 -21.48
C LYS A 76 14.97 -3.26 -21.45
N GLY A 77 15.66 -4.04 -20.61
CA GLY A 77 17.12 -4.08 -20.52
C GLY A 77 17.61 -4.33 -19.09
N GLY A 78 18.93 -4.26 -18.90
CA GLY A 78 19.59 -4.36 -17.59
C GLY A 78 20.29 -3.06 -17.22
N VAL A 79 20.80 -2.99 -15.98
CA VAL A 79 21.68 -1.88 -15.56
C VAL A 79 22.98 -1.97 -16.35
N ALA A 80 23.26 -0.97 -17.17
CA ALA A 80 24.51 -0.83 -17.91
C ALA A 80 25.53 0.01 -17.12
N SER A 81 25.07 1.01 -16.37
CA SER A 81 25.91 1.80 -15.46
C SER A 81 25.15 2.15 -14.19
N GLY A 82 25.73 1.86 -13.01
CA GLY A 82 25.09 2.12 -11.72
C GLY A 82 25.32 3.55 -11.19
N PHE A 83 24.63 3.87 -10.10
CA PHE A 83 24.82 5.10 -9.33
C PHE A 83 26.22 5.16 -8.68
N GLY A 84 26.80 6.35 -8.57
CA GLY A 84 28.04 6.58 -7.82
C GLY A 84 29.13 7.33 -8.57
N MET A 85 30.29 7.52 -7.93
CA MET A 85 31.40 8.26 -8.50
C MET A 85 32.06 7.48 -9.65
N ARG A 86 32.15 8.10 -10.83
CA ARG A 86 32.83 7.52 -11.99
C ARG A 86 33.48 8.59 -12.87
N LYS A 87 34.40 8.18 -13.73
CA LYS A 87 34.93 9.04 -14.78
C LYS A 87 33.82 9.33 -15.79
N HIS A 88 33.49 10.60 -16.01
CA HIS A 88 32.46 10.97 -16.96
C HIS A 88 32.92 10.67 -18.39
N PRO A 89 32.15 9.92 -19.21
CA PRO A 89 32.61 9.42 -20.50
C PRO A 89 32.87 10.54 -21.52
N ILE A 90 32.09 11.62 -21.44
CA ILE A 90 32.24 12.78 -22.32
C ILE A 90 33.24 13.82 -21.75
N LEU A 91 33.15 14.16 -20.46
CA LEU A 91 33.92 15.26 -19.87
C LEU A 91 35.29 14.82 -19.30
N GLY A 92 35.55 13.52 -19.17
CA GLY A 92 36.83 12.98 -18.67
C GLY A 92 37.10 13.17 -17.18
N SER A 93 36.34 14.02 -16.47
CA SER A 93 36.48 14.27 -15.03
C SER A 93 35.75 13.24 -14.16
N MET A 94 36.22 12.99 -12.94
CA MET A 94 35.47 12.24 -11.93
C MET A 94 34.21 13.01 -11.51
N ARG A 95 33.04 12.37 -11.64
CA ARG A 95 31.74 12.96 -11.32
C ARG A 95 30.80 11.91 -10.74
N LEU A 96 29.86 12.38 -9.93
CA LEU A 96 28.76 11.55 -9.46
C LEU A 96 27.82 11.25 -10.62
N HIS A 97 27.60 9.97 -10.88
CA HIS A 97 26.51 9.49 -11.69
C HIS A 97 25.25 9.43 -10.83
N ASN A 98 24.43 10.46 -10.93
CA ASN A 98 23.26 10.66 -10.07
C ASN A 98 22.02 9.87 -10.53
N GLY A 99 22.23 8.60 -10.87
CA GLY A 99 21.22 7.70 -11.38
C GLY A 99 21.84 6.41 -11.89
N ALA A 100 21.03 5.57 -12.51
CA ALA A 100 21.47 4.37 -13.20
C ALA A 100 21.10 4.44 -14.68
N ASP A 101 22.02 4.06 -15.55
CA ASP A 101 21.79 3.90 -16.98
C ASP A 101 21.28 2.49 -17.20
N ILE A 102 20.01 2.38 -17.61
CA ILE A 102 19.34 1.14 -17.95
C ILE A 102 19.37 1.01 -19.47
N GLY A 103 19.98 -0.07 -19.96
CA GLY A 103 20.08 -0.34 -21.38
C GLY A 103 18.70 -0.47 -22.03
N GLY A 104 18.63 -0.20 -23.32
CA GLY A 104 17.40 -0.35 -24.11
C GLY A 104 17.62 0.09 -25.54
N ALA A 105 16.89 -0.51 -26.49
CA ALA A 105 16.89 -0.03 -27.87
C ALA A 105 16.17 1.32 -27.96
N CYS A 106 16.60 2.19 -28.88
CA CYS A 106 15.89 3.44 -29.17
C CYS A 106 14.42 3.12 -29.47
N GLY A 107 13.49 3.91 -28.93
CA GLY A 107 12.06 3.69 -29.12
C GLY A 107 11.42 2.65 -28.20
N ASN A 108 12.19 1.93 -27.37
CA ASN A 108 11.59 1.10 -26.32
C ASN A 108 10.70 1.97 -25.41
N PRO A 109 9.52 1.48 -24.99
CA PRO A 109 8.70 2.21 -24.04
C PRO A 109 9.42 2.37 -22.69
N ILE A 110 9.19 3.53 -22.08
CA ILE A 110 9.58 3.84 -20.71
C ILE A 110 8.31 3.90 -19.88
N TYR A 111 8.30 3.15 -18.79
CA TYR A 111 7.18 3.04 -17.87
C TYR A 111 7.43 3.85 -16.61
N ALA A 112 6.37 4.43 -16.04
CA ALA A 112 6.41 5.01 -14.71
C ALA A 112 6.73 3.91 -13.69
N THR A 113 7.87 4.04 -13.01
CA THR A 113 8.33 3.06 -12.01
C THR A 113 7.39 2.98 -10.81
N GLN A 114 6.67 4.05 -10.53
CA GLN A 114 5.65 4.13 -9.49
C GLN A 114 4.60 5.19 -9.87
N SER A 115 3.38 5.05 -9.36
CA SER A 115 2.30 6.04 -9.49
C SER A 115 2.72 7.39 -8.92
N GLY A 116 2.21 8.48 -9.50
CA GLY A 116 2.55 9.82 -9.06
C GLY A 116 2.04 10.90 -10.00
N THR A 117 2.58 12.11 -9.82
CA THR A 117 2.25 13.27 -10.65
C THR A 117 3.49 13.73 -11.40
N VAL A 118 3.36 13.92 -12.71
CA VAL A 118 4.43 14.44 -13.56
C VAL A 118 4.69 15.89 -13.20
N THR A 119 5.84 16.19 -12.59
CA THR A 119 6.23 17.55 -12.21
C THR A 119 6.99 18.26 -13.33
N ARG A 120 7.54 17.50 -14.29
CA ARG A 120 8.29 18.03 -15.43
C ARG A 120 8.17 17.11 -16.63
N ALA A 121 7.97 17.69 -17.81
CA ALA A 121 8.14 17.03 -19.11
C ALA A 121 8.69 18.08 -20.07
N ASN A 122 10.02 18.18 -20.18
CA ASN A 122 10.66 19.23 -20.97
C ASN A 122 12.04 18.81 -21.49
N PHE A 123 12.63 19.64 -22.35
CA PHE A 123 13.99 19.45 -22.83
C PHE A 123 14.97 20.24 -21.96
N SER A 124 16.14 19.67 -21.70
CA SER A 124 17.30 20.43 -21.25
C SER A 124 18.57 19.92 -21.92
N ARG A 125 19.60 20.78 -22.02
CA ARG A 125 20.81 20.46 -22.78
C ARG A 125 21.55 19.22 -22.25
N SER A 126 21.60 19.02 -20.93
CA SER A 126 22.27 17.86 -20.33
C SER A 126 21.37 16.63 -20.33
N ALA A 127 20.14 16.79 -19.87
CA ALA A 127 19.20 15.70 -19.64
C ALA A 127 18.54 15.18 -20.93
N GLY A 128 18.59 15.98 -22.00
CA GLY A 128 17.78 15.76 -23.19
C GLY A 128 16.30 15.96 -22.90
N ASN A 129 15.47 15.24 -23.63
CA ASN A 129 14.06 15.10 -23.29
C ASN A 129 13.96 14.31 -21.98
N ASN A 130 13.35 14.91 -20.96
CA ASN A 130 13.24 14.30 -19.65
C ASN A 130 11.85 14.48 -19.03
N VAL A 131 11.47 13.49 -18.22
CA VAL A 131 10.25 13.48 -17.41
C VAL A 131 10.66 13.35 -15.93
N ARG A 132 10.01 14.07 -15.03
CA ARG A 132 10.12 13.89 -13.57
C ARG A 132 8.76 13.60 -12.98
N ILE A 133 8.69 12.64 -12.08
CA ILE A 133 7.47 12.23 -11.40
C ILE A 133 7.70 12.35 -9.89
N ASP A 134 6.76 13.02 -9.21
CA ASP A 134 6.66 13.02 -7.75
C ASP A 134 5.71 11.90 -7.31
N HIS A 135 6.22 11.01 -6.46
CA HIS A 135 5.48 9.86 -5.92
C HIS A 135 4.94 10.12 -4.51
N GLY A 136 5.14 11.32 -3.97
CA GLY A 136 4.74 11.69 -2.62
C GLY A 136 5.57 11.01 -1.54
N ARG A 137 4.96 10.77 -0.36
CA ARG A 137 5.64 10.15 0.78
C ARG A 137 5.67 8.62 0.67
N ILE A 138 6.86 8.07 0.53
CA ILE A 138 7.13 6.62 0.56
C ILE A 138 8.16 6.36 1.67
N LYS A 139 7.84 5.43 2.59
CA LYS A 139 8.70 5.10 3.76
C LYS A 139 9.17 6.34 4.56
N GLY A 140 8.28 7.33 4.69
CA GLY A 140 8.55 8.56 5.46
C GLY A 140 9.36 9.63 4.75
N LYS A 141 9.72 9.44 3.48
CA LYS A 141 10.49 10.40 2.66
C LYS A 141 9.69 10.81 1.44
N ASN A 142 9.90 12.03 0.96
CA ASN A 142 9.38 12.45 -0.34
C ASN A 142 10.24 11.79 -1.42
N VAL A 143 9.62 11.02 -2.32
CA VAL A 143 10.33 10.26 -3.35
C VAL A 143 9.94 10.75 -4.73
N GLU A 144 10.95 11.03 -5.55
CA GLU A 144 10.77 11.43 -6.94
C GLU A 144 11.66 10.59 -7.85
N THR A 145 11.24 10.41 -9.10
CA THR A 145 12.09 9.81 -10.14
C THR A 145 12.22 10.75 -11.33
N SER A 146 13.35 10.67 -12.04
CA SER A 146 13.57 11.39 -13.30
C SER A 146 14.07 10.44 -14.39
N TYR A 147 13.50 10.56 -15.57
CA TYR A 147 13.73 9.72 -16.75
C TYR A 147 14.33 10.60 -17.83
N LEU A 148 15.56 10.31 -18.23
CA LEU A 148 16.38 11.18 -19.07
C LEU A 148 16.68 10.55 -20.44
N HIS A 149 17.22 11.38 -21.32
CA HIS A 149 17.69 11.02 -22.66
C HIS A 149 16.60 10.46 -23.59
N MET A 150 15.33 10.76 -23.31
CA MET A 150 14.19 10.22 -24.05
C MET A 150 14.20 10.66 -25.51
N SER A 151 13.59 9.89 -26.41
CA SER A 151 13.34 10.32 -27.79
C SER A 151 12.06 11.15 -27.88
N LYS A 152 11.01 10.77 -27.14
CA LYS A 152 9.70 11.40 -27.15
C LYS A 152 8.97 11.24 -25.80
N TYR A 153 8.14 12.21 -25.44
CA TYR A 153 7.20 12.13 -24.30
C TYR A 153 5.88 11.46 -24.68
N ALA A 154 5.28 10.72 -23.75
CA ALA A 154 3.89 10.27 -23.83
C ALA A 154 2.99 10.97 -22.78
N VAL A 155 3.57 11.87 -21.97
CA VAL A 155 2.90 12.56 -20.86
C VAL A 155 3.27 14.04 -20.83
N SER A 156 2.50 14.82 -20.07
CA SER A 156 2.73 16.27 -19.86
C SER A 156 2.85 16.63 -18.38
N ALA A 157 3.45 17.78 -18.07
CA ALA A 157 3.50 18.28 -16.70
C ALA A 157 2.09 18.49 -16.12
N GLY A 158 1.90 18.14 -14.85
CA GLY A 158 0.61 18.15 -14.15
C GLY A 158 -0.20 16.86 -14.30
N GLN A 159 0.15 15.98 -15.24
CA GLN A 159 -0.55 14.72 -15.46
C GLN A 159 -0.28 13.72 -14.33
N SER A 160 -1.33 13.08 -13.81
CA SER A 160 -1.20 11.90 -12.95
C SER A 160 -0.95 10.65 -13.78
N VAL A 161 -0.04 9.80 -13.31
CA VAL A 161 0.31 8.52 -13.93
C VAL A 161 0.25 7.39 -12.90
N THR A 162 -0.11 6.22 -13.36
CA THR A 162 -0.11 4.97 -12.58
C THR A 162 1.19 4.21 -12.82
N LYS A 163 1.65 3.46 -11.82
CA LYS A 163 2.76 2.51 -11.98
C LYS A 163 2.53 1.63 -13.21
N GLY A 164 3.51 1.59 -14.11
CA GLY A 164 3.44 0.85 -15.37
C GLY A 164 2.92 1.63 -16.58
N ASP A 165 2.39 2.85 -16.40
CA ASP A 165 1.97 3.69 -17.53
C ASP A 165 3.18 4.06 -18.42
N VAL A 166 2.97 4.08 -19.74
CA VAL A 166 3.99 4.56 -20.68
C VAL A 166 4.12 6.07 -20.55
N ILE A 167 5.31 6.55 -20.18
CA ILE A 167 5.61 7.97 -20.02
C ILE A 167 6.45 8.56 -21.16
N GLY A 168 6.99 7.69 -22.01
CA GLY A 168 7.64 8.06 -23.25
C GLY A 168 8.54 6.94 -23.73
N TYR A 169 9.60 7.30 -24.47
CA TYR A 169 10.38 6.31 -25.21
C TYR A 169 11.88 6.55 -25.09
N VAL A 170 12.64 5.46 -25.00
CA VAL A 170 14.12 5.46 -24.93
C VAL A 170 14.69 6.21 -26.13
N GLY A 171 15.75 6.97 -25.89
CA GLY A 171 16.45 7.73 -26.92
C GLY A 171 17.90 7.97 -26.56
N THR A 172 18.49 8.99 -27.19
CA THR A 172 19.87 9.41 -26.97
C THR A 172 20.00 10.94 -27.02
N THR A 173 18.98 11.65 -26.52
CA THR A 173 18.99 13.12 -26.51
C THR A 173 19.82 13.68 -25.34
N GLY A 174 20.32 14.91 -25.47
CA GLY A 174 21.16 15.54 -24.46
C GLY A 174 22.57 14.95 -24.43
N LEU A 175 23.17 14.84 -23.23
CA LEU A 175 24.50 14.28 -23.04
C LEU A 175 24.45 12.75 -22.91
N SER A 176 24.19 12.09 -24.03
CA SER A 176 24.11 10.64 -24.15
C SER A 176 25.05 10.15 -25.26
N THR A 177 25.67 8.98 -25.09
CA THR A 177 26.60 8.39 -26.07
C THR A 177 25.99 7.25 -26.89
N ALA A 178 24.85 6.72 -26.45
CA ALA A 178 24.12 5.64 -27.10
C ALA A 178 22.69 5.57 -26.55
N CYS A 179 21.78 4.83 -27.19
CA CYS A 179 20.43 4.69 -26.65
C CYS A 179 20.40 3.96 -25.31
N HIS A 180 19.84 4.62 -24.30
CA HIS A 180 19.60 4.09 -22.95
C HIS A 180 18.59 4.99 -22.22
N LEU A 181 18.04 4.50 -21.12
CA LEU A 181 17.33 5.30 -20.14
C LEU A 181 18.28 5.64 -19.00
N HIS A 182 18.49 6.92 -18.72
CA HIS A 182 19.06 7.32 -17.43
C HIS A 182 17.92 7.54 -16.44
N LEU A 183 17.86 6.72 -15.39
CA LEU A 183 16.89 6.82 -14.30
C LEU A 183 17.58 7.40 -13.07
N ALA A 184 17.09 8.53 -12.57
CA ALA A 184 17.49 9.08 -11.28
C ALA A 184 16.37 8.90 -10.26
N LEU A 185 16.72 8.63 -9.01
CA LEU A 185 15.81 8.63 -7.86
C LEU A 185 16.27 9.67 -6.85
N TYR A 186 15.31 10.36 -6.24
CA TYR A 186 15.56 11.36 -5.22
C TYR A 186 14.77 11.04 -3.95
N GLU A 187 15.43 11.12 -2.80
CA GLU A 187 14.81 11.08 -1.48
C GLU A 187 14.98 12.44 -0.80
N ASN A 188 13.88 13.11 -0.48
CA ASN A 188 13.89 14.47 0.09
C ASN A 188 14.77 15.44 -0.72
N GLY A 189 14.72 15.33 -2.05
CA GLY A 189 15.52 16.12 -2.99
C GLY A 189 16.98 15.70 -3.16
N LYS A 190 17.48 14.72 -2.38
CA LYS A 190 18.85 14.19 -2.51
C LYS A 190 18.87 12.97 -3.42
N GLY A 191 19.84 12.91 -4.33
CA GLY A 191 20.00 11.76 -5.21
C GLY A 191 20.33 10.49 -4.44
N ALA A 192 19.70 9.38 -4.83
CA ALA A 192 19.92 8.06 -4.26
C ALA A 192 19.99 7.02 -5.39
N ASP A 193 20.55 5.85 -5.09
CA ASP A 193 20.62 4.74 -6.04
C ASP A 193 19.19 4.23 -6.34
N PRO A 194 18.71 4.29 -7.59
CA PRO A 194 17.40 3.78 -7.95
C PRO A 194 17.33 2.25 -7.95
N VAL A 195 18.45 1.54 -8.18
CA VAL A 195 18.44 0.09 -8.44
C VAL A 195 17.84 -0.73 -7.29
N PRO A 196 18.11 -0.43 -6.00
CA PRO A 196 17.49 -1.15 -4.89
C PRO A 196 15.96 -1.03 -4.78
N TYR A 197 15.35 -0.04 -5.44
CA TYR A 197 13.89 0.12 -5.45
C TYR A 197 13.22 -0.73 -6.53
N LEU A 198 13.96 -1.07 -7.59
CA LEU A 198 13.44 -1.71 -8.79
C LEU A 198 13.28 -3.21 -8.58
N VAL A 199 12.09 -3.71 -8.90
CA VAL A 199 11.79 -5.14 -9.03
C VAL A 199 11.51 -5.45 -10.49
N LYS A 200 12.13 -6.53 -10.98
CA LYS A 200 11.71 -7.18 -12.23
C LYS A 200 10.55 -8.10 -11.90
N ASP A 201 9.47 -7.98 -12.67
CA ASP A 201 8.37 -8.94 -12.65
C ASP A 201 8.82 -10.31 -13.17
#